data_AF-A0A936B7V7-F1
#
_entry.id   AF-A0A936B7V7-F1
#
_cell.length_a   1.000
_cell.length_b   1.000
_cell.length_c   1.000
_cell.angle_alpha   90.00
_cell.angle_beta   90.00
_cell.angle_gamma   90.00
#
_symmetry.space_group_name_H-M   'P 1'
#
loop_
_entity.id
_entity.type
_entity.pdbx_description
1 polymer ?
#
loop_
_entity_poly.entity_id
_entity_poly.type
_entity_poly.pdbx_seq_one_letter_code
_entity_poly.pdbx_strand_id
1 'polypeptide(L)'
;MNTTQLKQRLDKDRPTVMVSIRMPEDVVEDLKQVAPLLGFTGYQPLMRAYIGQGLRADLARLAEEGKVAKLVASLRQQGVDEGVLARPWPRPRPSMRLEVG
;
A
#
# COMPACT_ATOMS: atom_id res chain seq x y z
N MET A 1 -5.85 13.17 6.31
CA MET A 1 -4.75 12.28 6.77
C MET A 1 -4.29 12.80 8.13
N ASN A 2 -4.38 12.00 9.21
CA ASN A 2 -4.17 12.49 10.58
C ASN A 2 -2.67 12.64 10.91
N THR A 3 -2.27 13.85 11.31
CA THR A 3 -0.88 14.26 11.63
C THR A 3 -0.20 13.41 12.72
N THR A 4 -0.98 12.76 13.58
CA THR A 4 -0.49 11.90 14.67
C THR A 4 0.20 10.62 14.18
N GLN A 5 -0.28 10.04 13.07
CA GLN A 5 0.32 8.82 12.48
C GLN A 5 1.64 9.09 11.75
N LEU A 6 1.83 10.32 11.26
CA LEU A 6 3.10 10.77 10.67
C LEU A 6 4.19 10.92 11.73
N LYS A 7 3.86 11.47 12.91
CA LYS A 7 4.82 11.64 14.01
C LYS A 7 5.39 10.32 14.52
N GLN A 8 4.56 9.28 14.71
CA GLN A 8 5.03 7.95 15.14
C GLN A 8 5.93 7.27 14.10
N ARG A 9 5.82 7.63 12.82
CA ARG A 9 6.66 7.07 11.76
C ARG A 9 8.01 7.77 11.62
N LEU A 10 8.13 8.97 12.15
CA LEU A 10 9.35 9.80 12.13
C LEU A 10 10.15 9.68 13.43
N ASP A 11 9.66 8.91 14.39
CA ASP A 11 10.35 8.64 15.64
C ASP A 11 11.56 7.73 15.37
N LYS A 12 12.76 8.27 15.64
CA LYS A 12 14.03 7.58 15.41
C LYS A 12 14.25 6.44 16.41
N ASP A 13 13.66 6.53 17.59
CA ASP A 13 13.84 5.58 18.70
C ASP A 13 12.74 4.53 18.77
N ARG A 14 12.07 4.25 17.65
CA ARG A 14 11.05 3.21 17.61
C ARG A 14 11.64 1.84 17.97
N PRO A 15 10.97 1.04 18.81
CA PRO A 15 11.44 -0.29 19.17
C PRO A 15 11.55 -1.15 17.91
N THR A 16 12.71 -1.78 17.73
CA THR A 16 13.00 -2.65 16.59
C THR A 16 13.03 -4.10 17.06
N VAL A 17 12.33 -4.97 16.35
CA VAL A 17 12.35 -6.41 16.58
C VAL A 17 13.23 -7.07 15.53
N MET A 18 14.10 -7.98 15.95
CA MET A 18 14.89 -8.79 15.05
C MET A 18 14.02 -9.93 14.49
N VAL A 19 13.95 -10.03 13.17
CA VAL A 19 13.21 -11.10 12.47
C VAL A 19 14.21 -11.96 11.72
N SER A 20 14.16 -13.27 11.92
CA SER A 20 14.96 -14.25 11.17
C SER A 20 14.10 -14.92 10.11
N ILE A 21 14.55 -14.90 8.86
CA ILE A 21 13.84 -15.44 7.70
C ILE A 21 14.84 -16.28 6.90
N ARG A 22 14.46 -17.51 6.52
CA ARG A 22 15.22 -18.29 5.55
C ARG A 22 14.89 -17.81 4.14
N MET A 23 15.90 -17.54 3.33
CA MET A 23 15.73 -17.15 1.94
C MET A 23 16.61 -18.03 1.04
N PRO A 24 16.17 -18.32 -0.19
CA PRO A 24 17.03 -18.93 -1.20
C PRO A 24 18.29 -18.09 -1.46
N GLU A 25 19.40 -18.75 -1.75
CA GLU A 25 20.70 -18.10 -1.94
C GLU A 25 20.71 -17.17 -3.16
N ASP A 26 20.12 -17.63 -4.26
CA ASP A 26 19.95 -16.86 -5.51
C ASP A 26 19.23 -15.53 -5.27
N VAL A 27 18.16 -15.55 -4.47
CA VAL A 27 17.41 -14.33 -4.12
C VAL A 27 18.27 -13.36 -3.29
N VAL A 28 19.11 -13.87 -2.39
CA VAL A 28 20.01 -13.03 -1.61
C VAL A 28 21.09 -12.41 -2.49
N GLU A 29 21.62 -13.15 -3.46
CA GLU A 29 22.59 -12.62 -4.42
C GLU A 29 21.96 -11.55 -5.32
N ASP A 30 20.75 -11.78 -5.83
CA ASP A 30 20.02 -10.76 -6.60
C ASP A 30 19.79 -9.49 -5.78
N LEU A 31 19.39 -9.63 -4.51
CA LEU A 31 19.22 -8.48 -3.63
C LEU A 31 20.53 -7.71 -3.39
N LYS A 32 21.66 -8.41 -3.27
CA LYS A 32 22.99 -7.79 -3.14
C LYS A 32 23.37 -7.01 -4.39
N GLN A 33 23.07 -7.54 -5.58
CA GLN A 33 23.34 -6.87 -6.85
C GLN A 33 22.44 -5.65 -7.07
N VAL A 34 21.15 -5.76 -6.74
CA VAL A 34 20.16 -4.70 -6.98
C VAL A 34 20.28 -3.55 -5.97
N ALA A 35 20.66 -3.82 -4.71
CA ALA A 35 20.78 -2.79 -3.67
C ALA A 35 21.60 -1.55 -4.08
N PRO A 36 22.85 -1.66 -4.55
CA PRO A 36 23.64 -0.49 -4.95
C PRO A 36 23.05 0.23 -6.17
N LEU A 37 22.46 -0.51 -7.11
CA LEU A 37 21.81 0.08 -8.30
C LEU A 37 20.62 0.96 -7.94
N LEU A 38 19.93 0.63 -6.84
CA LEU A 38 18.82 1.41 -6.30
C LEU A 38 19.25 2.42 -5.22
N GLY A 39 20.55 2.62 -5.02
CA GLY A 39 21.09 3.60 -4.07
C GLY A 39 21.05 3.17 -2.60
N PHE A 40 20.87 1.88 -2.32
CA PHE A 40 20.95 1.34 -0.97
C PHE A 40 22.36 0.90 -0.62
N THR A 41 22.75 1.08 0.64
CA THR A 41 24.05 0.66 1.17
C THR A 41 24.20 -0.86 1.34
N GLY A 42 23.11 -1.62 1.13
CA GLY A 42 23.11 -3.08 1.17
C GLY A 42 21.71 -3.67 1.02
N TYR A 43 21.65 -5.00 0.94
CA TYR A 43 20.40 -5.73 0.69
C TYR A 43 19.42 -5.69 1.87
N GLN A 44 19.89 -5.61 3.12
CA GLN A 44 19.01 -5.53 4.29
C GLN A 44 18.20 -4.22 4.32
N PRO A 45 18.80 -3.02 4.10
CA PRO A 45 18.04 -1.79 3.87
C PRO A 45 17.01 -1.89 2.73
N LEU A 46 17.40 -2.47 1.59
CA LEU A 46 16.52 -2.66 0.44
C LEU A 46 15.32 -3.55 0.80
N MET A 47 15.57 -4.69 1.44
CA MET A 47 14.54 -5.62 1.88
C MET A 47 13.53 -4.96 2.82
N ARG A 48 13.99 -4.16 3.80
CA ARG A 48 13.10 -3.38 4.67
C ARG A 48 12.26 -2.37 3.90
N ALA A 49 12.83 -1.75 2.87
CA ALA A 49 12.11 -0.80 2.03
C ALA A 49 10.99 -1.48 1.23
N TYR A 50 11.28 -2.62 0.60
CA TYR A 50 10.27 -3.41 -0.14
C TYR A 50 9.14 -3.88 0.75
N ILE A 51 9.46 -4.49 1.91
CA ILE A 51 8.45 -4.93 2.88
C ILE A 51 7.61 -3.73 3.32
N GLY A 52 8.25 -2.61 3.65
CA GLY A 52 7.55 -1.40 4.09
C GLY A 52 6.69 -0.75 3.02
N GLN A 53 7.04 -0.86 1.74
CA GLN A 53 6.22 -0.36 0.63
C GLN A 53 5.01 -1.27 0.39
N GLY A 54 5.21 -2.58 0.23
CA GLY A 54 4.14 -3.55 0.01
C GLY A 54 3.13 -3.53 1.16
N LEU A 55 3.60 -3.60 2.41
CA LEU A 55 2.73 -3.60 3.57
C LEU A 55 1.92 -2.31 3.70
N ARG A 56 2.50 -1.15 3.36
CA ARG A 56 1.74 0.12 3.36
C ARG A 56 0.65 0.13 2.31
N ALA A 57 0.92 -0.38 1.12
CA ALA A 57 -0.07 -0.47 0.05
C ALA A 57 -1.23 -1.39 0.46
N ASP A 58 -0.92 -2.56 1.01
CA ASP A 58 -1.94 -3.51 1.48
C ASP A 58 -2.75 -2.98 2.65
N LEU A 59 -2.11 -2.38 3.65
CA LEU A 59 -2.83 -1.76 4.78
C LEU A 59 -3.76 -0.64 4.30
N ALA A 60 -3.33 0.17 3.33
CA ALA A 60 -4.18 1.20 2.75
C ALA A 60 -5.37 0.58 2.00
N ARG A 61 -5.13 -0.42 1.15
CA ARG A 61 -6.17 -1.13 0.40
C ARG A 61 -7.21 -1.76 1.33
N LEU A 62 -6.77 -2.51 2.33
CA LEU A 62 -7.67 -3.17 3.30
C LEU A 62 -8.43 -2.17 4.17
N ALA A 63 -7.81 -1.03 4.51
CA ALA A 63 -8.50 0.04 5.24
C ALA A 63 -9.59 0.70 4.39
N GLU A 64 -9.35 0.93 3.10
CA GLU A 64 -10.36 1.45 2.18
C GLU A 64 -11.50 0.45 1.94
N GLU A 65 -11.20 -0.84 1.73
CA GLU A 65 -12.22 -1.89 1.61
C GLU A 65 -13.12 -1.95 2.85
N GLY A 66 -12.54 -1.87 4.05
CA GLY A 66 -13.29 -1.82 5.31
C GLY A 66 -14.13 -0.55 5.48
N LYS A 67 -13.67 0.60 4.98
CA LYS A 67 -14.45 1.86 5.00
C LYS A 67 -15.63 1.81 4.02
N VAL A 68 -15.41 1.30 2.81
CA VAL A 68 -16.48 1.12 1.82
C VAL A 68 -17.53 0.16 2.34
N ALA A 69 -17.13 -0.96 2.95
CA ALA A 69 -18.07 -1.90 3.55
C ALA A 69 -18.90 -1.26 4.68
N LYS A 70 -18.27 -0.46 5.55
CA LYS A 70 -18.97 0.30 6.60
C LYS A 70 -19.91 1.37 6.04
N LEU A 71 -19.52 2.07 4.98
CA LEU A 71 -20.35 3.05 4.30
C LEU A 71 -21.58 2.38 3.67
N VAL A 72 -21.41 1.28 2.94
CA VAL A 72 -22.50 0.51 2.36
C VAL A 72 -23.46 0.02 3.45
N ALA A 73 -22.95 -0.50 4.56
CA ALA A 73 -23.78 -0.92 5.69
C ALA A 73 -24.58 0.26 6.29
N SER A 74 -23.96 1.44 6.43
CA SER A 74 -24.65 2.64 6.92
C SER A 74 -25.72 3.14 5.95
N LEU A 75 -25.46 3.12 4.64
CA LEU A 75 -26.45 3.49 3.62
C LEU A 75 -27.65 2.54 3.61
N ARG A 76 -27.42 1.22 3.78
CA ARG A 76 -28.50 0.23 3.96
C ARG A 76 -29.36 0.55 5.19
N GLN A 77 -28.73 0.88 6.32
CA GLN A 77 -29.45 1.27 7.54
C GLN A 77 -30.26 2.56 7.37
N GLN A 78 -29.82 3.47 6.50
CA GLN A 78 -30.55 4.69 6.14
C GLN A 78 -31.65 4.44 5.08
N GLY A 79 -31.88 3.18 4.67
CA GLY A 79 -32.95 2.81 3.74
C GLY A 79 -32.61 2.99 2.26
N VAL A 80 -31.33 3.10 1.91
CA VAL A 80 -30.92 3.12 0.50
C VAL A 80 -31.19 1.77 -0.16
N ASP A 81 -31.90 1.80 -1.29
CA ASP A 81 -32.29 0.61 -2.05
C ASP A 81 -31.09 -0.18 -2.58
N GLU A 82 -31.17 -1.51 -2.50
CA GLU A 82 -30.10 -2.42 -2.95
C GLU A 82 -29.79 -2.28 -4.45
N GLY A 83 -30.78 -1.96 -5.28
CA GLY A 83 -30.58 -1.74 -6.71
C GLY A 83 -29.67 -0.54 -7.01
N VAL A 84 -29.59 0.42 -6.09
CA VAL A 84 -28.66 1.56 -6.19
C VAL A 84 -27.26 1.17 -5.71
N LEU A 85 -27.16 0.40 -4.63
CA LEU A 85 -25.87 -0.04 -4.06
C LEU A 85 -25.16 -1.10 -4.91
N ALA A 86 -25.93 -1.97 -5.57
CA ALA A 86 -25.42 -3.00 -6.47
C ALA A 86 -25.10 -2.45 -7.87
N ARG A 87 -25.47 -1.20 -8.18
CA ARG A 87 -25.19 -0.59 -9.48
C ARG A 87 -23.67 -0.40 -9.62
N PRO A 88 -23.04 -0.98 -10.65
CA PRO A 88 -21.63 -0.73 -10.91
C PRO A 88 -21.42 0.74 -11.27
N TRP A 89 -20.44 1.37 -10.61
CA TRP A 89 -20.08 2.76 -10.90
C TRP A 89 -19.55 2.87 -12.34
N PRO A 90 -20.06 3.81 -13.17
CA PRO A 90 -19.54 4.00 -14.51
C PRO A 90 -18.09 4.48 -14.44
N ARG A 91 -17.15 3.67 -14.95
CA ARG A 91 -15.75 4.09 -15.03
C ARG A 91 -15.64 5.25 -16.03
N PRO A 92 -14.99 6.36 -15.66
CA PRO A 92 -14.73 7.43 -16.62
C PRO A 92 -13.89 6.87 -17.77
N ARG A 93 -14.29 7.15 -19.01
CA ARG A 93 -13.50 6.76 -20.19
C ARG A 93 -12.16 7.52 -20.12
N PRO A 94 -11.02 6.85 -20.36
CA PRO A 94 -9.74 7.55 -20.40
C PRO A 94 -9.84 8.62 -21.49
N SER A 95 -9.61 9.87 -21.09
CA SER A 95 -9.54 11.01 -22.00
C SER A 95 -8.42 10.74 -23.01
N MET A 96 -8.80 10.54 -24.28
CA MET A 96 -7.89 10.53 -25.41
C MET A 96 -7.09 11.83 -25.37
N ARG A 97 -5.81 11.74 -25.00
CA ARG A 97 -4.85 12.82 -25.14
C ARG A 97 -4.67 13.03 -26.64
N LEU A 98 -5.16 14.16 -27.14
CA LEU A 98 -4.89 14.61 -28.51
C LEU A 98 -3.37 14.77 -28.64
N GLU A 99 -2.77 13.99 -29.52
CA GLU A 99 -1.44 14.30 -30.05
C GLU A 99 -1.56 15.61 -30.83
N VAL A 100 -0.76 16.58 -30.45
CA VAL A 100 -0.53 17.79 -31.24
C VAL A 100 0.94 17.84 -31.60
N GLY A 101 1.17 17.58 -32.89
CA GLY A 101 2.11 18.24 -33.80
C GLY A 101 3.55 18.42 -33.35
#